data_AF-A0A6B3GTF5-F1
#
_entry.id   AF-A0A6B3GTF5-F1
#
_cell.length_a   1.000
_cell.length_b   1.000
_cell.length_c   1.000
_cell.angle_alpha   90.00
_cell.angle_beta   90.00
_cell.angle_gamma   90.00
#
_symmetry.space_group_name_H-M   'P 1'
#
loop_
_entity.id
_entity.type
_entity.pdbx_description
1 polymer ?
#
loop_
_entity_poly.entity_id
_entity_poly.type
_entity_poly.pdbx_seq_one_letter_code
_entity_poly.pdbx_strand_id
1 'polypeptide(L)' 'MANTEATLKEAMSSIEGATGAALVDYTSGMALGTLGGGKDFNLEVAAAGNTDVIRAKLRTMEHLGLKEEIEDILIT' A
#
# COMPACT_ATOMS: atom_id res chain seq x y z
N MET A 1 13.02 -15.00 -8.55
CA MET A 1 12.81 -13.56 -8.33
C MET A 1 11.32 -13.30 -8.55
N ALA A 2 10.61 -12.84 -7.52
CA ALA A 2 9.18 -12.53 -7.66
C ALA A 2 9.02 -11.36 -8.64
N ASN A 3 8.21 -11.57 -9.68
CA ASN A 3 7.84 -10.52 -10.64
C ASN A 3 6.72 -9.70 -9.99
N THR A 4 6.87 -8.37 -9.90
CA THR A 4 5.87 -7.45 -9.35
C THR A 4 4.47 -7.71 -9.89
N GLU A 5 4.36 -7.97 -11.20
CA GLU A 5 3.10 -8.28 -11.85
C GLU A 5 2.48 -9.60 -11.35
N ALA A 6 3.31 -10.63 -11.14
CA ALA A 6 2.85 -11.93 -10.65
C ALA A 6 2.36 -11.84 -9.20
N THR A 7 3.07 -11.09 -8.35
CA THR A 7 2.67 -10.86 -6.95
C THR A 7 1.35 -10.09 -6.86
N LEU A 8 1.17 -9.05 -7.69
CA LEU A 8 -0.08 -8.30 -7.72
C LEU A 8 -1.25 -9.17 -8.21
N LYS A 9 -1.02 -10.03 -9.21
CA LYS A 9 -2.03 -11.00 -9.67
C LYS A 9 -2.41 -11.99 -8.57
N GLU A 10 -1.43 -12.51 -7.84
CA GLU A 10 -1.66 -13.41 -6.72
C GLU A 10 -2.52 -12.73 -5.63
N ALA A 11 -2.17 -11.50 -5.22
CA ALA A 11 -2.95 -10.72 -4.25
C ALA A 11 -4.41 -10.53 -4.68
N MET A 12 -4.63 -10.15 -5.95
CA MET A 12 -5.99 -9.99 -6.51
C MET A 12 -6.77 -11.29 -6.58
N SER A 13 -6.10 -12.44 -6.73
CA SER A 13 -6.75 -13.76 -6.83
C SER A 13 -7.00 -14.44 -5.48
N SER A 14 -6.17 -14.14 -4.47
CA SER A 14 -6.21 -14.76 -3.14
C SER A 14 -7.15 -14.03 -2.18
N ILE A 15 -7.36 -12.72 -2.37
CA ILE A 15 -8.25 -11.91 -1.55
C ILE A 15 -9.59 -11.79 -2.26
N GLU A 16 -10.58 -12.56 -1.82
CA GLU A 16 -11.93 -12.51 -2.38
C GLU A 16 -12.53 -11.10 -2.21
N GLY A 17 -13.00 -10.53 -3.32
CA GLY A 17 -13.56 -9.17 -3.34
C GLY A 17 -12.53 -8.04 -3.48
N ALA A 18 -11.24 -8.34 -3.65
CA ALA A 18 -10.23 -7.32 -3.93
C ALA A 18 -10.57 -6.57 -5.23
N THR A 19 -10.64 -5.24 -5.16
CA THR A 19 -10.93 -4.36 -6.30
C THR A 19 -9.68 -3.77 -6.93
N GLY A 20 -8.58 -3.73 -6.20
CA GLY A 20 -7.27 -3.29 -6.69
C GLY A 20 -6.15 -3.60 -5.70
N ALA A 21 -4.94 -3.65 -6.22
CA ALA A 21 -3.71 -3.86 -5.47
C ALA A 21 -2.62 -2.91 -5.99
N ALA A 22 -1.82 -2.36 -5.10
CA ALA A 22 -0.70 -1.50 -5.44
C ALA A 22 0.51 -1.85 -4.58
N LEU A 23 1.68 -2.00 -5.21
CA LEU A 23 2.97 -2.05 -4.54
C LEU A 23 3.58 -0.66 -4.59
N VAL A 24 3.92 -0.10 -3.43
CA VAL A 24 4.33 1.30 -3.31
C VAL A 24 5.63 1.38 -2.53
N ASP A 25 6.57 2.17 -3.03
CA ASP A 25 7.73 2.59 -2.24
C ASP A 25 7.32 3.76 -1.34
N TYR A 26 7.16 3.52 -0.05
CA TYR A 26 6.73 4.54 0.91
C TYR A 26 7.76 5.68 1.11
N THR A 27 9.02 5.48 0.70
CA THR A 27 10.05 6.53 0.81
C THR A 27 9.89 7.57 -0.27
N SER A 28 9.58 7.18 -1.51
CA SER A 28 9.31 8.11 -2.63
C SER A 28 7.83 8.45 -2.82
N GLY A 29 6.92 7.57 -2.37
CA GLY A 29 5.49 7.61 -2.68
C GLY A 29 5.14 7.08 -4.06
N MET A 30 6.10 6.46 -4.76
CA MET A 30 5.92 5.93 -6.11
C MET A 30 5.24 4.56 -6.07
N ALA A 31 4.17 4.41 -6.85
CA ALA A 31 3.61 3.10 -7.15
C ALA A 31 4.56 2.34 -8.10
N LEU A 32 5.16 1.27 -7.61
CA LEU A 32 6.05 0.38 -8.37
C LEU A 32 5.27 -0.57 -9.28
N GLY A 33 4.00 -0.80 -8.96
CA GLY A 33 3.07 -1.55 -9.79
C GLY A 33 1.66 -1.48 -9.22
N THR A 34 0.67 -1.54 -10.11
CA THR A 34 -0.75 -1.51 -9.76
C THR A 34 -1.50 -2.54 -10.58
N LEU A 35 -2.53 -3.15 -10.00
CA LEU A 35 -3.45 -4.05 -10.70
C LEU A 35 -4.87 -3.82 -10.21
N GLY A 36 -5.85 -3.83 -11.11
CA GLY A 36 -7.24 -3.50 -10.79
C GLY A 36 -7.47 -1.99 -10.72
N GLY A 37 -8.39 -1.57 -9.85
CA GLY A 37 -8.91 -0.21 -9.83
C GLY A 37 -9.94 0.03 -10.95
N GLY A 38 -10.24 1.30 -11.22
CA GLY A 38 -11.21 1.66 -12.23
C GLY A 38 -11.18 3.15 -12.56
N LYS A 39 -12.08 3.58 -13.44
CA LYS A 39 -12.16 4.99 -13.87
C LYS A 39 -12.37 5.95 -12.70
N ASP A 40 -13.09 5.48 -11.68
CA ASP A 40 -13.43 6.25 -10.48
C ASP A 40 -12.50 5.93 -9.29
N PHE A 41 -11.55 5.00 -9.45
CA PHE A 41 -10.62 4.61 -8.39
C PHE A 41 -9.19 4.47 -8.94
N ASN A 42 -8.47 5.59 -8.88
CA ASN A 42 -7.09 5.68 -9.33
C ASN A 42 -6.13 5.23 -8.22
N LEU A 43 -5.50 4.07 -8.44
CA LEU A 43 -4.57 3.45 -7.49
C LEU A 43 -3.28 4.25 -7.30
N GLU A 44 -2.83 5.05 -8.27
CA GLU A 44 -1.65 5.91 -8.09
C GLU A 44 -1.93 7.04 -7.09
N VAL A 45 -3.11 7.64 -7.17
CA VAL A 45 -3.55 8.67 -6.22
C VAL A 45 -3.77 8.05 -4.84
N ALA A 46 -4.40 6.87 -4.77
CA ALA A 46 -4.59 6.14 -3.53
C ALA A 46 -3.24 5.74 -2.88
N ALA A 47 -2.26 5.33 -3.68
CA ALA A 47 -0.91 4.99 -3.23
C ALA A 47 -0.19 6.20 -2.61
N ALA A 48 -0.24 7.36 -3.28
CA ALA A 48 0.34 8.59 -2.77
C ALA A 48 -0.31 9.01 -1.44
N GLY A 49 -1.65 9.01 -1.38
CA GLY A 49 -2.37 9.38 -0.16
C GLY A 49 -2.09 8.43 1.02
N ASN A 50 -2.07 7.12 0.78
CA ASN A 50 -1.77 6.15 1.84
C ASN A 50 -0.30 6.21 2.29
N THR A 51 0.63 6.60 1.41
CA THR A 51 2.03 6.84 1.82
C THR A 51 2.11 7.91 2.91
N ASP A 52 1.30 8.97 2.82
CA ASP A 52 1.28 10.01 3.85
C ASP A 52 0.70 9.51 5.19
N VAL A 53 -0.27 8.59 5.15
CA VAL A 53 -0.81 7.92 6.34
C VAL A 53 0.28 7.11 7.03
N ILE A 54 1.04 6.30 6.28
CA ILE A 54 2.15 5.50 6.83
C ILE A 54 3.20 6.41 7.47
N ARG A 55 3.62 7.47 6.77
CA ARG A 55 4.62 8.43 7.29
C ARG A 55 4.13 9.14 8.54
N ALA A 56 2.84 9.50 8.61
CA ALA A 56 2.26 10.09 9.81
C ALA A 56 2.27 9.11 10.99
N LYS A 57 1.94 7.84 10.77
CA LYS A 57 2.03 6.79 11.79
C LYS A 57 3.46 6.56 12.27
N LEU A 58 4.43 6.46 11.37
CA LEU A 58 5.86 6.29 11.71
C LEU A 58 6.38 7.45 12.57
N ARG A 59 6.09 8.70 12.19
CA ARG A 59 6.44 9.88 13.01
C ARG A 59 5.82 9.84 14.40
N THR A 60 4.57 9.39 14.49
CA THR A 60 3.88 9.24 15.78
C THR A 60 4.57 8.17 16.66
N MET A 61 4.98 7.05 16.06
CA MET A 61 5.73 6.01 16.77
C MET A 61 7.07 6.52 17.29
N GLU A 62 7.79 7.27 16.46
CA GLU A 62 9.04 7.92 16.84
C GLU A 62 8.85 8.89 18.02
N HIS A 63 7.85 9.77 17.94
CA HIS A 63 7.54 10.72 19.02
C HIS A 63 7.15 10.04 20.34
N LEU A 64 6.48 8.89 20.27
CA LEU A 64 6.10 8.09 21.44
C LEU A 64 7.22 7.15 21.92
N GLY A 65 8.35 7.08 21.21
CA GLY A 65 9.45 6.17 21.54
C GLY A 65 9.12 4.68 21.34
N LEU A 66 8.12 4.37 20.51
CA LEU A 66 7.74 2.99 20.18
C LEU A 66 8.79 2.39 19.24
N LYS A 67 9.31 1.21 19.60
CA LYS A 67 10.36 0.49 18.85
C LYS A 67 9.83 -0.67 18.01
N GLU A 68 8.51 -0.80 17.96
CA GLU A 68 7.82 -1.84 17.20
C GLU A 68 7.77 -1.47 15.72
N GLU A 69 7.43 -2.44 14.88
CA GLU A 69 7.25 -2.26 13.44
C GLU A 69 5.76 -2.32 13.10
N ILE A 70 5.39 -1.71 11.96
CA ILE A 70 4.04 -1.83 11.43
C ILE A 70 3.97 -3.16 10.67
N GLU A 71 3.22 -4.13 11.19
CA GLU A 71 2.95 -5.39 10.48
C GLU A 71 1.84 -5.18 9.43
N ASP A 72 0.65 -4.73 9.87
CA ASP A 72 -0.50 -4.49 9.01
C ASP A 72 -1.27 -3.24 9.43
N ILE A 73 -1.95 -2.60 8.47
CA ILE A 73 -2.88 -1.48 8.70
C ILE A 73 -4.19 -1.77 7.97
N LEU A 74 -5.29 -1.73 8.71
CA LEU A 74 -6.65 -1.80 8.18
C LEU A 74 -7.34 -0.44 8.38
N ILE A 75 -7.90 0.12 7.31
CA ILE A 75 -8.61 1.41 7.30
C ILE A 75 -10.00 1.17 6.68
N THR A 76 -11.05 1.73 7.28
CA THR A 76 -12.46 1.56 6.88
C THR A 76 -13.11 2.88 6.52
#